data_AF-A0A7S7W4R5-F1
#
_entry.id   AF-A0A7S7W4R5-F1
#
_cell.length_a   1.000
_cell.length_b   1.000
_cell.length_c   1.000
_cell.angle_alpha   90.00
_cell.angle_beta   90.00
_cell.angle_gamma   90.00
#
_symmetry.space_group_name_H-M   'P 1'
#
loop_
_entity.id
_entity.type
_entity.pdbx_description
1 polymer ?
#
loop_
_entity_poly.entity_id
_entity_poly.type
_entity_poly.pdbx_seq_one_letter_code
_entity_poly.pdbx_strand_id
1 'polypeptide(L)'
;MSFLPNDRVWILSYSRKVEENSALIDKLGRAGVGEYVYISSATTNVASRTRCYRYPTVKLLAETLARKKLGARILTVGMMYEQPSELPAGATIATSYDDLAAFMLAPQWLDSAEQPVRLIRRYERPFASRLEEIAFALYGHAMSMLHRWPCALRPIDLILRAMGYKWYGYLYLSNRTWFTTTS
;
A
#
# COMPACT_ATOMS: atom_id res chain seq x y z
N MET A 1 11.12 26.72 -5.78
CA MET A 1 9.98 26.35 -6.64
C MET A 1 8.71 26.83 -5.96
N SER A 2 7.98 27.73 -6.60
CA SER A 2 6.62 28.12 -6.19
C SER A 2 5.62 27.28 -6.97
N PHE A 3 4.65 26.70 -6.29
CA PHE A 3 3.51 26.06 -6.96
C PHE A 3 2.57 27.13 -7.49
N LEU A 4 1.90 26.81 -8.60
CA LEU A 4 0.83 27.61 -9.19
C LEU A 4 -0.54 27.03 -8.84
N PRO A 5 -1.62 27.83 -8.84
CA PRO A 5 -2.97 27.34 -8.55
C PRO A 5 -3.47 26.24 -9.49
N ASN A 6 -2.95 26.17 -10.72
CA ASN A 6 -3.33 25.13 -11.68
C ASN A 6 -2.45 23.89 -11.61
N ASP A 7 -1.46 23.86 -10.71
CA ASP A 7 -0.60 22.70 -10.57
C ASP A 7 -1.36 21.53 -9.93
N ARG A 8 -0.89 20.32 -10.26
CA ARG A 8 -1.23 19.09 -9.56
C ARG A 8 -0.02 18.61 -8.78
N VAL A 9 -0.19 18.42 -7.48
CA VAL A 9 0.86 17.89 -6.62
C VAL A 9 0.61 16.43 -6.28
N TRP A 10 1.53 15.58 -6.71
CA TRP A 10 1.57 14.16 -6.37
C TRP A 10 2.38 13.96 -5.09
N ILE A 11 1.74 13.43 -4.04
CA ILE A 11 2.34 13.20 -2.73
C ILE A 11 2.74 11.72 -2.65
N LEU A 12 3.96 11.42 -3.11
CA LEU A 12 4.56 10.08 -3.03
C LEU A 12 5.31 9.85 -1.71
N SER A 13 5.72 10.94 -1.04
CA SER A 13 6.53 10.89 0.18
C SER A 13 5.76 10.29 1.35
N TYR A 14 6.46 9.48 2.14
CA TYR A 14 5.94 8.84 3.34
C TYR A 14 7.00 8.84 4.44
N SER A 15 6.62 9.28 5.64
CA SER A 15 7.38 9.03 6.85
C SER A 15 6.71 7.96 7.72
N ARG A 16 7.53 7.22 8.48
CA ARG A 16 7.06 6.31 9.55
C ARG A 16 6.55 7.07 10.78
N LYS A 17 6.75 8.39 10.86
CA LYS A 17 6.29 9.28 11.94
C LYS A 17 5.09 10.09 11.46
N VAL A 18 4.04 10.13 12.27
CA VAL A 18 2.78 10.81 11.89
C VAL A 18 2.99 12.32 11.83
N GLU A 19 3.84 12.83 12.70
CA GLU A 19 4.17 14.24 12.86
C GLU A 19 4.84 14.81 11.61
N GLU A 20 5.78 14.05 11.04
CA GLU A 20 6.48 14.42 9.79
C GLU A 20 5.53 14.43 8.60
N ASN A 21 4.59 13.47 8.51
CA ASN A 21 3.55 13.48 7.48
C ASN A 21 2.60 14.68 7.64
N SER A 22 2.18 14.99 8.88
CA SER A 22 1.33 16.16 9.13
C SER A 22 2.04 17.45 8.75
N ALA A 23 3.31 17.62 9.13
CA ALA A 23 4.08 18.82 8.81
C ALA A 23 4.21 19.05 7.29
N LEU A 24 4.42 17.98 6.52
CA LEU A 24 4.42 18.04 5.06
C LEU A 24 3.05 18.47 4.52
N ILE A 25 1.98 17.83 4.98
CA ILE A 25 0.60 18.13 4.55
C ILE A 25 0.25 19.59 4.86
N ASP A 26 0.61 20.06 6.06
CA ASP A 26 0.39 21.46 6.47
C ASP A 26 1.18 22.44 5.62
N LYS A 27 2.42 22.10 5.24
CA LYS A 27 3.24 22.91 4.33
C LYS A 27 2.64 22.96 2.93
N LEU A 28 2.13 21.84 2.43
CA LEU A 28 1.47 21.77 1.12
C LEU A 28 0.18 22.57 1.09
N GLY A 29 -0.64 22.51 2.14
CA GLY A 29 -1.90 23.26 2.21
C GLY A 29 -1.72 24.79 2.12
N ARG A 30 -0.55 25.30 2.52
CA ARG A 30 -0.20 26.73 2.40
C ARG A 30 0.28 27.13 1.00
N ALA A 31 0.53 26.17 0.11
CA ALA A 31 1.05 26.43 -1.22
C ALA A 31 0.00 26.86 -2.24
N GLY A 32 -1.30 26.72 -1.92
CA GLY A 32 -2.39 27.19 -2.78
C GLY A 32 -2.54 26.41 -4.10
N VAL A 33 -2.10 25.16 -4.15
CA VAL A 33 -2.24 24.26 -5.30
C VAL A 33 -3.71 23.88 -5.51
N GLY A 34 -4.15 23.77 -6.76
CA GLY A 34 -5.54 23.44 -7.11
C GLY A 34 -5.89 21.95 -6.98
N GLU A 35 -4.94 21.05 -7.17
CA GLU A 35 -5.18 19.61 -7.02
C GLU A 35 -4.06 18.90 -6.24
N TYR A 36 -4.44 18.16 -5.20
CA TYR A 36 -3.55 17.28 -4.47
C TYR A 36 -3.94 15.83 -4.73
N VAL A 37 -2.94 15.00 -5.04
CA VAL A 37 -3.11 13.56 -5.18
C VAL A 37 -2.22 12.85 -4.17
N TYR A 38 -2.81 12.08 -3.27
CA TYR A 38 -2.07 11.31 -2.29
C TYR A 38 -1.95 9.85 -2.71
N ILE A 39 -0.71 9.35 -2.81
CA ILE A 39 -0.43 7.95 -3.11
C ILE A 39 -0.55 7.12 -1.82
N SER A 40 -1.67 6.41 -1.69
CA SER A 40 -1.91 5.45 -0.63
C SER A 40 -1.43 4.05 -1.02
N SER A 41 -1.51 3.09 -0.09
CA SER A 41 -1.09 1.71 -0.30
C SER A 41 -2.26 0.77 -0.11
N ALA A 42 -2.33 -0.29 -0.92
CA ALA A 42 -3.26 -1.40 -0.78
C ALA A 42 -3.24 -2.01 0.62
N THR A 43 -2.10 -1.92 1.32
CA THR A 43 -1.92 -2.43 2.69
C THR A 43 -2.68 -1.66 3.76
N THR A 44 -3.20 -0.45 3.49
CA THR A 44 -4.03 0.29 4.46
C THR A 44 -5.31 -0.46 4.83
N ASN A 45 -5.78 -1.38 3.97
CA ASN A 45 -6.96 -2.21 4.21
C ASN A 45 -6.83 -3.16 5.43
N VAL A 46 -5.63 -3.42 5.92
CA VAL A 46 -5.41 -4.24 7.13
C VAL A 46 -5.21 -3.41 8.40
N ALA A 47 -5.07 -2.09 8.29
CA ALA A 47 -4.83 -1.23 9.45
C ALA A 47 -5.96 -1.28 10.49
N SER A 48 -7.20 -1.47 10.05
CA SER A 48 -8.37 -1.66 10.94
C SER A 48 -8.45 -3.07 11.55
N ARG A 49 -7.89 -4.08 10.86
CA ARG A 49 -7.93 -5.49 11.26
C ARG A 49 -6.84 -5.82 12.28
N THR A 50 -5.70 -5.15 12.18
CA THR A 50 -4.58 -5.36 13.08
C THR A 50 -3.90 -4.05 13.45
N ARG A 51 -3.69 -3.84 14.75
CA ARG A 51 -3.02 -2.64 15.29
C ARG A 51 -1.51 -2.80 15.40
N CYS A 52 -0.96 -3.96 14.99
CA CYS A 52 0.43 -4.28 15.28
C CYS A 52 1.42 -3.94 14.17
N TYR A 53 0.93 -3.61 12.97
CA TYR A 53 1.78 -3.16 11.87
C TYR A 53 1.75 -1.64 11.77
N ARG A 54 2.88 -1.01 12.08
CA ARG A 54 3.02 0.45 12.04
C ARG A 54 2.85 1.03 10.64
N TYR A 55 3.35 0.35 9.61
CA TYR A 55 3.35 0.88 8.24
C TYR A 55 1.93 1.12 7.69
N PRO A 56 1.02 0.12 7.64
CA PRO A 56 -0.37 0.32 7.22
C PRO A 56 -1.09 1.40 8.02
N THR A 57 -0.92 1.41 9.34
CA THR A 57 -1.58 2.38 10.23
C THR A 57 -1.13 3.81 9.95
N VAL A 58 0.19 4.06 9.89
CA VAL A 58 0.70 5.40 9.63
C VAL A 58 0.33 5.87 8.22
N LYS A 59 0.34 4.96 7.22
CA LYS A 59 -0.05 5.30 5.84
C LYS A 59 -1.53 5.66 5.74
N LEU A 60 -2.41 4.96 6.45
CA LEU A 60 -3.85 5.27 6.54
C LEU A 60 -4.12 6.60 7.27
N LEU A 61 -3.37 6.89 8.34
CA LEU A 61 -3.48 8.17 9.04
C LEU A 61 -3.05 9.33 8.14
N ALA A 62 -1.95 9.18 7.41
CA ALA A 62 -1.51 10.18 6.45
C ALA A 62 -2.50 10.35 5.28
N GLU A 63 -3.12 9.28 4.79
CA GLU A 63 -4.22 9.36 3.81
C GLU A 63 -5.39 10.18 4.34
N THR A 64 -5.85 9.86 5.55
CA THR A 64 -6.94 10.58 6.23
C THR A 64 -6.62 12.06 6.40
N LEU A 65 -5.38 12.38 6.79
CA LEU A 65 -4.91 13.76 6.94
C LEU A 65 -4.87 14.49 5.61
N ALA A 66 -4.35 13.88 4.54
CA ALA A 66 -4.29 14.49 3.21
C ALA A 66 -5.70 14.78 2.69
N ARG A 67 -6.62 13.83 2.85
CA ARG A 67 -8.04 14.03 2.48
C ARG A 67 -8.67 15.18 3.26
N LYS A 68 -8.53 15.18 4.59
CA LYS A 68 -9.18 16.17 5.46
C LYS A 68 -8.61 17.58 5.31
N LYS A 69 -7.28 17.71 5.18
CA LYS A 69 -6.61 19.03 5.18
C LYS A 69 -6.45 19.62 3.78
N LEU A 70 -6.32 18.78 2.75
CA LEU A 70 -6.04 19.23 1.39
C LEU A 70 -7.18 18.95 0.41
N GLY A 71 -8.23 18.23 0.82
CA GLY A 71 -9.21 17.69 -0.13
C GLY A 71 -8.56 16.73 -1.13
N ALA A 72 -7.45 16.08 -0.76
CA ALA A 72 -6.66 15.30 -1.70
C ALA A 72 -7.44 14.11 -2.27
N ARG A 73 -7.30 13.89 -3.59
CA ARG A 73 -7.73 12.67 -4.24
C ARG A 73 -6.79 11.53 -3.85
N ILE A 74 -7.36 10.35 -3.62
CA ILE A 74 -6.60 9.20 -3.14
C ILE A 74 -6.39 8.21 -4.28
N LEU A 75 -5.13 7.91 -4.59
CA LEU A 75 -4.75 6.81 -5.48
C LEU A 75 -4.16 5.68 -4.64
N THR A 76 -4.82 4.52 -4.64
CA THR A 76 -4.34 3.31 -3.96
C THR A 76 -3.49 2.50 -4.92
N VAL A 77 -2.22 2.27 -4.57
CA VAL A 77 -1.31 1.38 -5.32
C VAL A 77 -0.99 0.12 -4.53
N GLY A 78 -0.69 -0.97 -5.22
CA GLY A 78 -0.25 -2.25 -4.67
C GLY A 78 1.24 -2.24 -4.31
N MET A 79 1.83 -3.42 -4.26
CA MET A 79 3.29 -3.55 -4.27
C MET A 79 3.85 -3.04 -5.60
N MET A 80 4.72 -2.04 -5.54
CA MET A 80 5.38 -1.49 -6.74
C MET A 80 6.41 -2.47 -7.26
N TYR A 81 6.51 -2.57 -8.59
CA TYR A 81 7.52 -3.39 -9.27
C TYR A 81 7.88 -2.77 -10.62
N GLU A 82 9.10 -3.03 -11.08
CA GLU A 82 9.51 -2.78 -12.47
C GLU A 82 9.29 -4.04 -13.30
N GLN A 83 9.81 -5.17 -12.82
CA GLN A 83 9.59 -6.48 -13.44
C GLN A 83 8.72 -7.39 -12.56
N PRO A 84 7.73 -8.12 -13.13
CA PRO A 84 6.88 -9.03 -12.34
C PRO A 84 7.65 -10.11 -11.56
N SER A 85 8.86 -10.45 -11.99
CA SER A 85 9.77 -11.38 -11.30
C SER A 85 10.21 -10.91 -9.91
N GLU A 86 10.17 -9.60 -9.63
CA GLU A 86 10.53 -9.00 -8.35
C GLU A 86 9.51 -9.28 -7.24
N LEU A 87 8.24 -9.50 -7.63
CA LEU A 87 7.12 -9.80 -6.75
C LEU A 87 7.34 -11.14 -6.03
N PRO A 88 6.83 -11.32 -4.81
CA PRO A 88 6.94 -12.60 -4.11
C PRO A 88 6.13 -13.71 -4.81
N ALA A 89 6.49 -14.98 -4.54
CA ALA A 89 5.68 -16.11 -4.97
C ALA A 89 4.30 -16.08 -4.31
N GLY A 90 3.32 -16.62 -5.03
CA GLY A 90 1.91 -16.56 -4.69
C GLY A 90 1.21 -15.34 -5.27
N ALA A 91 -0.03 -15.12 -4.84
CA ALA A 91 -0.86 -14.04 -5.32
C ALA A 91 -0.54 -12.71 -4.61
N THR A 92 -0.29 -11.67 -5.40
CA THR A 92 0.08 -10.32 -4.94
C THR A 92 -0.77 -9.25 -5.61
N ILE A 93 -1.25 -8.29 -4.81
CA ILE A 93 -1.82 -7.04 -5.32
C ILE A 93 -0.67 -6.08 -5.61
N ALA A 94 -0.49 -5.72 -6.88
CA ALA A 94 0.68 -4.99 -7.35
C ALA A 94 0.32 -3.88 -8.36
N THR A 95 1.26 -2.97 -8.58
CA THR A 95 1.17 -1.86 -9.53
C THR A 95 2.53 -1.70 -10.20
N SER A 96 2.59 -1.67 -11.53
CA SER A 96 3.86 -1.39 -12.20
C SER A 96 4.20 0.10 -12.12
N TYR A 97 5.48 0.44 -12.23
CA TYR A 97 5.87 1.85 -12.39
C TYR A 97 5.29 2.46 -13.68
N ASP A 98 5.16 1.67 -14.75
CA ASP A 98 4.56 2.11 -16.01
C ASP A 98 3.07 2.45 -15.87
N ASP A 99 2.29 1.60 -15.17
CA ASP A 99 0.87 1.86 -14.92
C ASP A 99 0.72 3.16 -14.09
N LEU A 100 1.58 3.37 -13.09
CA LEU A 100 1.58 4.59 -12.28
C LEU A 100 1.95 5.83 -13.11
N ALA A 101 3.00 5.74 -13.93
CA ALA A 101 3.42 6.84 -14.80
C ALA A 101 2.32 7.20 -15.82
N ALA A 102 1.71 6.19 -16.46
CA ALA A 102 0.60 6.38 -17.38
C ALA A 102 -0.59 7.08 -16.69
N PHE A 103 -0.95 6.64 -15.48
CA PHE A 103 -2.00 7.29 -14.69
C PHE A 103 -1.62 8.72 -14.30
N MET A 104 -0.36 9.00 -13.98
CA MET A 104 0.09 10.35 -13.63
C MET A 104 0.00 11.33 -14.80
N LEU A 105 0.26 10.85 -16.03
CA LEU A 105 0.17 11.63 -17.26
C LEU A 105 -1.28 11.90 -17.67
N ALA A 106 -2.17 10.92 -17.51
CA ALA A 106 -3.57 11.01 -17.91
C ALA A 106 -4.49 10.38 -16.84
N PRO A 107 -4.70 11.04 -15.69
CA PRO A 107 -5.46 10.43 -14.61
C PRO A 107 -6.94 10.36 -14.93
N GLN A 108 -7.50 9.17 -14.74
CA GLN A 108 -8.92 8.91 -14.85
C GLN A 108 -9.50 8.82 -13.45
N TRP A 109 -10.05 9.95 -12.97
CA TRP A 109 -10.74 10.02 -11.70
C TRP A 109 -12.20 9.61 -11.87
N LEU A 110 -12.75 8.93 -10.87
CA LEU A 110 -14.19 8.74 -10.78
C LEU A 110 -14.85 10.10 -10.47
N ASP A 111 -16.07 10.33 -10.97
CA ASP A 111 -16.78 11.62 -10.85
C ASP A 111 -16.96 12.06 -9.39
N SER A 112 -16.89 11.12 -8.44
CA SER A 112 -16.87 11.41 -7.00
C SER A 112 -15.43 11.49 -6.47
N ALA A 113 -15.04 12.69 -6.02
CA ALA A 113 -13.76 12.92 -5.33
C ALA A 113 -13.63 12.14 -4.00
N GLU A 114 -14.72 11.56 -3.48
CA GLU A 114 -14.71 10.83 -2.22
C GLU A 114 -14.19 9.39 -2.36
N GLN A 115 -14.28 8.81 -3.55
CA GLN A 115 -13.89 7.42 -3.77
C GLN A 115 -12.41 7.31 -4.17
N PRO A 116 -11.59 6.53 -3.42
CA PRO A 116 -10.23 6.24 -3.84
C PRO A 116 -10.21 5.51 -5.18
N VAL A 117 -9.40 5.98 -6.12
CA VAL A 117 -9.06 5.21 -7.32
C VAL A 117 -8.09 4.11 -6.92
N ARG A 118 -8.29 2.90 -7.43
CA ARG A 118 -7.44 1.74 -7.16
C ARG A 118 -6.68 1.39 -8.42
N LEU A 119 -5.40 1.75 -8.48
CA LEU A 119 -4.52 1.37 -9.57
C LEU A 119 -3.79 0.09 -9.16
N ILE A 120 -4.53 -1.01 -9.05
CA ILE A 120 -4.02 -2.28 -8.55
C ILE A 120 -4.43 -3.42 -9.47
N ARG A 121 -3.54 -4.41 -9.62
CA ARG A 121 -3.79 -5.64 -10.36
C ARG A 121 -3.36 -6.83 -9.52
N ARG A 122 -4.03 -7.97 -9.73
CA ARG A 122 -3.61 -9.24 -9.15
C ARG A 122 -2.54 -9.85 -10.05
N TYR A 123 -1.39 -10.15 -9.47
CA TYR A 123 -0.31 -10.93 -10.07
C TYR A 123 -0.17 -12.25 -9.34
N GLU A 124 0.10 -13.31 -10.07
CA GLU A 124 0.34 -14.63 -9.52
C GLU A 124 1.70 -15.12 -10.01
N ARG A 125 2.63 -15.32 -9.09
CA ARG A 125 3.95 -15.85 -9.40
C ARG A 125 4.06 -17.28 -8.87
N PRO A 126 4.54 -18.25 -9.66
CA PRO A 126 4.73 -19.60 -9.18
C PRO A 126 5.71 -19.64 -8.01
N PHE A 127 5.51 -20.62 -7.13
CA PHE A 127 6.50 -21.00 -6.13
C PHE A 127 7.68 -21.70 -6.82
N ALA A 128 8.90 -21.40 -6.39
CA ALA A 128 10.12 -22.01 -6.91
C ALA A 128 10.24 -23.49 -6.51
N SER A 129 9.56 -23.90 -5.43
CA SER A 129 9.54 -25.29 -4.97
C SER A 129 8.27 -25.62 -4.18
N ARG A 130 7.96 -26.92 -4.06
CA ARG A 130 6.90 -27.41 -3.16
C ARG A 130 7.14 -27.03 -1.70
N LEU A 131 8.41 -26.94 -1.28
CA LEU A 131 8.76 -26.53 0.08
C LEU A 131 8.35 -25.07 0.33
N GLU A 132 8.60 -24.19 -0.64
CA GLU A 132 8.16 -22.79 -0.57
C GLU A 132 6.64 -22.69 -0.49
N GLU A 133 5.92 -23.44 -1.31
CA GLU A 133 4.45 -23.49 -1.29
C GLU A 133 3.89 -23.96 0.07
N ILE A 134 4.45 -25.04 0.63
CA ILE A 134 4.06 -25.55 1.96
C ILE A 134 4.38 -24.49 3.05
N ALA A 135 5.56 -23.87 3.00
CA ALA A 135 5.94 -22.83 3.95
C ALA A 135 4.98 -21.63 3.87
N PHE A 136 4.58 -21.22 2.67
CA PHE A 136 3.59 -20.17 2.45
C PHE A 136 2.24 -20.52 3.07
N ALA A 137 1.75 -21.75 2.85
CA ALA A 137 0.49 -22.22 3.41
C ALA A 137 0.51 -22.26 4.95
N LEU A 138 1.57 -22.80 5.54
CA LEU A 138 1.74 -22.87 7.00
C LEU A 138 1.85 -21.48 7.61
N TYR A 139 2.62 -20.59 7.00
CA TYR A 139 2.74 -19.19 7.42
C TYR A 139 1.37 -18.49 7.37
N GLY A 140 0.62 -18.71 6.29
CA GLY A 140 -0.71 -18.18 6.12
C GLY A 140 -1.72 -18.68 7.15
N HIS A 141 -1.62 -19.95 7.56
CA HIS A 141 -2.43 -20.53 8.62
C HIS A 141 -2.08 -19.92 9.98
N ALA A 142 -0.79 -19.84 10.32
CA ALA A 142 -0.31 -19.21 11.55
C ALA A 142 -0.77 -17.75 11.67
N MET A 143 -0.67 -16.98 10.58
CA MET A 143 -1.16 -15.60 10.50
C MET A 143 -2.65 -15.50 10.82
N SER A 144 -3.46 -16.43 10.33
CA SER A 144 -4.91 -16.43 10.56
C SER A 144 -5.28 -16.78 12.01
N MET A 145 -4.54 -17.68 12.66
CA MET A 145 -4.79 -18.06 14.06
C MET A 145 -4.53 -16.92 15.05
N LEU A 146 -3.55 -16.07 14.77
CA LEU A 146 -3.15 -14.99 15.67
C LEU A 146 -4.09 -13.77 15.66
N HIS A 147 -5.07 -13.73 14.75
CA HIS A 147 -6.11 -12.70 14.64
C HIS A 147 -5.60 -11.25 14.78
N ARG A 148 -5.62 -10.70 16.00
CA ARG A 148 -5.24 -9.31 16.31
C ARG A 148 -3.73 -9.09 16.40
N TRP A 149 -2.94 -10.15 16.61
CA TRP A 149 -1.50 -10.10 16.86
C TRP A 149 -0.63 -10.86 15.83
N PRO A 150 -0.88 -10.73 14.52
CA PRO A 150 -0.08 -11.42 13.49
C PRO A 150 1.41 -11.05 13.53
N CYS A 151 1.76 -9.88 14.07
CA CYS A 151 3.16 -9.49 14.26
C CYS A 151 3.95 -10.38 15.23
N ALA A 152 3.30 -11.24 16.01
CA ALA A 152 4.01 -12.19 16.86
C ALA A 152 4.89 -13.14 16.01
N LEU A 153 4.56 -13.29 14.71
CA LEU A 153 5.36 -14.06 13.74
C LEU A 153 6.53 -13.27 13.15
N ARG A 154 6.84 -12.04 13.60
CA ARG A 154 8.01 -11.28 13.11
C ARG A 154 9.33 -12.05 13.15
N PRO A 155 9.63 -12.88 14.17
CA PRO A 155 10.82 -13.73 14.13
C PRO A 155 10.81 -14.69 12.93
N ILE A 156 9.64 -15.24 12.58
CA ILE A 156 9.46 -16.08 11.39
C ILE A 156 9.62 -15.25 10.12
N ASP A 157 9.07 -14.03 10.05
CA ASP A 157 9.25 -13.12 8.91
C ASP A 157 10.74 -12.89 8.61
N LEU A 158 11.58 -12.77 9.65
CA LEU A 158 13.03 -12.60 9.50
C LEU A 158 13.70 -13.86 8.94
N ILE A 159 13.31 -15.04 9.41
CA ILE A 159 13.82 -16.32 8.89
C ILE A 159 13.43 -16.50 7.43
N LEU A 160 12.14 -16.32 7.11
CA LEU A 160 11.63 -16.42 5.74
C LEU A 160 12.36 -15.43 4.81
N ARG A 161 12.59 -14.21 5.27
CA ARG A 161 13.36 -13.21 4.51
C ARG A 161 14.81 -13.62 4.30
N ALA A 162 15.45 -14.23 5.28
CA ALA A 162 16.81 -14.75 5.14
C ALA A 162 16.89 -15.89 4.11
N MET A 163 15.80 -16.66 3.96
CA MET A 163 15.64 -17.68 2.92
C MET A 163 15.25 -17.11 1.54
N GLY A 164 15.13 -15.79 1.40
CA GLY A 164 14.75 -15.13 0.15
C GLY A 164 13.24 -14.99 -0.08
N TYR A 165 12.40 -15.43 0.85
CA TYR A 165 10.94 -15.29 0.76
C TYR A 165 10.51 -13.88 1.19
N LYS A 166 9.88 -13.14 0.28
CA LYS A 166 9.46 -11.74 0.49
C LYS A 166 8.00 -11.62 0.97
N TRP A 167 7.54 -12.54 1.81
CA TRP A 167 6.18 -12.53 2.36
C TRP A 167 6.14 -11.68 3.64
N TYR A 168 5.98 -10.37 3.49
CA TYR A 168 5.72 -9.52 4.64
C TYR A 168 4.33 -9.84 5.23
N GLY A 169 4.22 -9.97 6.55
CA GLY A 169 2.95 -10.38 7.15
C GLY A 169 1.76 -9.46 6.84
N TYR A 170 1.97 -8.14 6.81
CA TYR A 170 0.93 -7.20 6.40
C TYR A 170 0.59 -7.31 4.90
N LEU A 171 1.56 -7.67 4.05
CA LEU A 171 1.33 -7.88 2.62
C LEU A 171 0.45 -9.11 2.40
N TYR A 172 0.75 -10.23 3.07
CA TYR A 172 -0.07 -11.43 3.03
C TYR A 172 -1.52 -11.15 3.45
N LEU A 173 -1.72 -10.50 4.60
CA LEU A 173 -3.05 -10.15 5.09
C LEU A 173 -3.79 -9.18 4.16
N SER A 174 -3.07 -8.23 3.57
CA SER A 174 -3.65 -7.26 2.63
C SER A 174 -4.12 -7.93 1.35
N ASN A 175 -3.27 -8.77 0.75
CA ASN A 175 -3.59 -9.54 -0.44
C ASN A 175 -4.83 -10.41 -0.19
N ARG A 176 -4.85 -11.18 0.91
CA ARG A 176 -6.02 -11.99 1.28
C ARG A 176 -7.28 -11.16 1.42
N THR A 177 -7.19 -9.99 2.06
CA THR A 177 -8.33 -9.07 2.20
C THR A 177 -8.85 -8.65 0.84
N TRP A 178 -7.99 -8.16 -0.05
CA TRP A 178 -8.36 -7.79 -1.41
C TRP A 178 -8.98 -8.95 -2.20
N PHE A 179 -8.42 -10.16 -2.10
CA PHE A 179 -9.00 -11.30 -2.80
C PHE A 179 -10.39 -11.67 -2.28
N THR A 180 -10.64 -11.55 -0.97
CA THR A 180 -11.96 -11.87 -0.40
C THR A 180 -13.02 -10.78 -0.59
N THR A 181 -12.64 -9.51 -0.79
CA THR A 181 -13.59 -8.38 -0.88
C THR A 181 -13.82 -7.87 -2.28
N THR A 182 -13.04 -8.34 -3.26
CA THR A 182 -13.11 -7.91 -4.67
C THR A 182 -13.44 -9.08 -5.61
N SER A 183 -13.83 -10.24 -5.04
CA SER A 183 -14.43 -11.36 -5.77
C SER A 183 -15.94 -11.19 -5.88
#